data_AF-A0A317CRV9-F1
#
_entry.id   AF-A0A317CRV9-F1
#
_cell.length_a   1.000
_cell.length_b   1.000
_cell.length_c   1.000
_cell.angle_alpha   90.00
_cell.angle_beta   90.00
_cell.angle_gamma   90.00
#
_symmetry.space_group_name_H-M   'P 1'
#
loop_
_entity.id
_entity.type
_entity.pdbx_description
1 polymer ?
#
loop_
_entity_poly.entity_id
_entity_poly.type
_entity_poly.pdbx_seq_one_letter_code
_entity_poly.pdbx_strand_id
1 'polypeptide(L)'
;MAPAERTNVERSLGRRMRGAAGLAALAGLAWVARDVPAALGGRLAGARAERAARSPQFRDGTFHNQAGTRTMVAEPGRNLLRELIFGKQKRRPSTAVPLLRPSAPQAADTADELNIVWYGHASALIEIEGRRVLLDPVWSERCSPSGLVGPRRLHEPPVRLDELPPLDAILISHDHYDHLDMATVRELVARQSAPFLVPLGVGAHLDRWGVPADRIIELDWAESHRVAGLEITATAAQHFSGRGLRRDGTLWSSWVVAGARRKVFYTGDSGYFDGYAAIGAEHGPFDVTLMQIGAYDRAWPSIHMFPEEAVDAHLDLRGGLLIPVHWATFNLALHDWSEPVNRLWAEAKARDVRLAVPRPGERVVVDDPPAVDGWWQAVA
;
A
#
# COMPACT_ATOMS: atom_id res chain seq x y z
N MET A 1 -22.42 -55.53 39.08
CA MET A 1 -22.80 -54.52 38.07
C MET A 1 -22.41 -55.03 36.69
N ALA A 2 -23.40 -55.13 35.80
CA ALA A 2 -23.32 -55.85 34.53
C ALA A 2 -22.52 -55.10 33.45
N PRO A 3 -21.90 -55.80 32.49
CA PRO A 3 -21.11 -55.20 31.40
C PRO A 3 -21.91 -54.24 30.47
N ALA A 4 -23.24 -54.26 30.51
CA ALA A 4 -24.11 -53.38 29.73
C ALA A 4 -24.23 -51.94 30.27
N GLU A 5 -23.97 -51.70 31.57
CA GLU A 5 -24.03 -50.34 32.14
C GLU A 5 -22.76 -49.53 31.87
N ARG A 6 -21.59 -50.19 31.85
CA ARG A 6 -20.29 -49.53 31.56
C ARG A 6 -20.24 -48.97 30.14
N THR A 7 -20.81 -49.68 29.17
CA THR A 7 -20.82 -49.27 27.75
C THR A 7 -21.72 -48.06 27.47
N ASN A 8 -22.79 -47.86 28.24
CA ASN A 8 -23.66 -46.67 28.11
C ASN A 8 -23.04 -45.40 28.73
N VAL A 9 -22.32 -45.54 29.84
CA VAL A 9 -21.59 -44.41 30.47
C VAL A 9 -20.46 -43.95 29.56
N GLU A 10 -19.66 -44.87 29.00
CA GLU A 10 -18.57 -44.53 28.07
C GLU A 10 -19.07 -43.87 26.78
N ARG A 11 -20.19 -44.35 26.20
CA ARG A 11 -20.82 -43.72 25.03
C ARG A 11 -21.36 -42.31 25.33
N SER A 12 -21.96 -42.11 26.50
CA SER A 12 -22.46 -40.80 26.96
C SER A 12 -21.32 -39.81 27.20
N LEU A 13 -20.23 -40.26 27.85
CA LEU A 13 -19.02 -39.47 28.07
C LEU A 13 -18.38 -39.10 26.72
N GLY A 14 -18.24 -40.06 25.80
CA GLY A 14 -17.72 -39.82 24.46
C GLY A 14 -18.57 -38.83 23.64
N ARG A 15 -19.90 -38.86 23.78
CA ARG A 15 -20.80 -37.90 23.11
C ARG A 15 -20.69 -36.50 23.70
N ARG A 16 -20.57 -36.38 25.02
CA ARG A 16 -20.33 -35.11 25.72
C ARG A 16 -18.96 -34.51 25.39
N MET A 17 -17.92 -35.33 25.34
CA MET A 17 -16.57 -34.89 24.95
C MET A 17 -16.51 -34.43 23.49
N ARG A 18 -17.16 -35.14 22.55
CA ARG A 18 -17.27 -34.68 21.15
C ARG A 18 -18.07 -33.38 21.02
N GLY A 19 -19.15 -33.22 21.79
CA GLY A 19 -19.92 -31.98 21.85
C GLY A 19 -19.10 -30.80 22.39
N ALA A 20 -18.33 -31.00 23.47
CA ALA A 20 -17.44 -29.99 24.02
C ALA A 20 -16.30 -29.63 23.06
N ALA A 21 -15.71 -30.62 22.37
CA ALA A 21 -14.69 -30.39 21.35
C ALA A 21 -15.24 -29.61 20.14
N GLY A 22 -16.46 -29.92 19.70
CA GLY A 22 -17.14 -29.18 18.64
C GLY A 22 -17.43 -27.71 19.01
N LEU A 23 -17.90 -27.46 20.24
CA LEU A 23 -18.11 -26.10 20.75
C LEU A 23 -16.80 -25.31 20.88
N ALA A 24 -15.73 -25.96 21.38
CA ALA A 24 -14.42 -25.33 21.47
C ALA A 24 -13.84 -24.99 20.07
N ALA A 25 -14.03 -25.87 19.08
CA ALA A 25 -13.63 -25.59 17.69
C ALA A 25 -14.41 -24.42 17.08
N LEU A 26 -15.73 -24.35 17.30
CA LEU A 26 -16.56 -23.23 16.85
C LEU A 26 -16.17 -21.91 17.54
N ALA A 27 -15.90 -21.94 18.85
CA ALA A 27 -15.43 -20.77 19.59
C ALA A 27 -14.06 -20.30 19.09
N GLY A 28 -13.15 -21.23 18.79
CA GLY A 28 -11.85 -20.94 18.17
C GLY A 28 -12.00 -20.28 16.81
N LEU A 29 -12.85 -20.81 15.92
CA LEU A 29 -13.14 -20.23 14.61
C LEU A 29 -13.75 -18.83 14.72
N ALA A 30 -14.72 -18.64 15.63
CA ALA A 30 -15.35 -17.34 15.88
C ALA A 30 -14.33 -16.32 16.41
N TRP A 31 -13.44 -16.72 17.32
CA TRP A 31 -12.37 -15.87 17.83
C TRP A 31 -11.41 -15.43 16.73
N VAL A 32 -11.01 -16.34 15.83
CA VAL A 32 -10.09 -16.00 14.74
C VAL A 32 -10.77 -15.11 13.67
N ALA A 33 -12.07 -15.30 13.43
CA ALA A 33 -12.81 -14.50 12.46
C ALA A 33 -13.34 -13.16 13.01
N ARG A 34 -13.20 -12.89 14.32
CA ARG A 34 -13.85 -11.76 15.00
C ARG A 34 -13.47 -10.38 14.42
N ASP A 35 -12.25 -10.27 13.91
CA ASP A 35 -11.69 -9.00 13.44
C ASP A 35 -12.04 -8.75 11.96
N VAL A 36 -12.52 -9.77 11.23
CA VAL A 36 -12.89 -9.68 9.81
C VAL A 36 -13.94 -8.59 9.57
N PRO A 37 -15.08 -8.53 10.30
CA PRO A 37 -16.06 -7.47 10.09
C PRO A 37 -15.53 -6.07 10.38
N ALA A 38 -14.57 -5.92 11.31
CA ALA A 38 -13.93 -4.65 11.58
C ALA A 38 -12.96 -4.27 10.46
N ALA A 39 -12.18 -5.22 9.94
CA ALA A 39 -11.19 -5.01 8.88
C ALA A 39 -11.81 -4.59 7.54
N LEU A 40 -13.07 -4.96 7.28
CA LEU A 40 -13.86 -4.46 6.15
C LEU A 40 -14.06 -2.93 6.19
N GLY A 41 -13.92 -2.31 7.36
CA GLY A 41 -14.00 -0.86 7.56
C GLY A 41 -15.43 -0.30 7.55
N GLY A 42 -15.55 1.03 7.52
CA GLY A 42 -16.81 1.76 7.43
C GLY A 42 -17.32 1.98 6.00
N ARG A 43 -18.39 2.76 5.86
CA ARG A 43 -19.02 3.12 4.57
C ARG A 43 -19.31 4.62 4.53
N LEU A 44 -19.42 5.19 3.33
CA LEU A 44 -19.91 6.55 3.13
C LEU A 44 -21.30 6.72 3.78
N ALA A 45 -21.41 7.70 4.67
CA ALA A 45 -22.65 8.09 5.32
C ALA A 45 -22.59 9.56 5.78
N GLY A 46 -23.75 10.17 5.99
CA GLY A 46 -23.87 11.54 6.53
C GLY A 46 -23.05 12.57 5.75
N ALA A 47 -22.39 13.48 6.47
CA ALA A 47 -21.60 14.57 5.91
C ALA A 47 -20.51 14.10 4.92
N ARG A 48 -19.95 12.89 5.11
CA ARG A 48 -18.95 12.34 4.20
C ARG A 48 -19.56 11.89 2.88
N ALA A 49 -20.75 11.29 2.91
CA ALA A 49 -21.48 10.96 1.69
C ALA A 49 -21.90 12.22 0.92
N GLU A 50 -22.34 13.27 1.64
CA GLU A 50 -22.65 14.56 1.05
C GLU A 50 -21.42 15.23 0.42
N ARG A 51 -20.25 15.11 1.06
CA ARG A 51 -18.99 15.61 0.50
C ARG A 51 -18.56 14.81 -0.74
N ALA A 52 -18.61 13.49 -0.67
CA ALA A 52 -18.33 12.63 -1.83
C ALA A 52 -19.23 12.99 -3.02
N ALA A 53 -20.53 13.20 -2.78
CA ALA A 53 -21.49 13.58 -3.83
C ALA A 53 -21.21 14.92 -4.53
N ARG A 54 -20.35 15.79 -3.97
CA ARG A 54 -19.89 17.03 -4.61
C ARG A 54 -18.62 16.85 -5.43
N SER A 55 -17.94 15.71 -5.31
CA SER A 55 -16.74 15.41 -6.08
C SER A 55 -17.09 15.26 -7.57
N PRO A 56 -16.29 15.84 -8.49
CA PRO A 56 -16.43 15.58 -9.92
C PRO A 56 -16.24 14.10 -10.28
N GLN A 57 -15.55 13.33 -9.43
CA GLN A 57 -15.27 11.92 -9.66
C GLN A 57 -16.36 10.99 -9.12
N PHE A 58 -17.36 11.51 -8.41
CA PHE A 58 -18.41 10.70 -7.81
C PHE A 58 -19.71 10.78 -8.62
N ARG A 59 -20.17 9.64 -9.14
CA ARG A 59 -21.45 9.52 -9.85
C ARG A 59 -22.01 8.12 -9.70
N ASP A 60 -23.33 8.00 -9.72
CA ASP A 60 -24.05 6.72 -9.60
C ASP A 60 -23.71 5.92 -8.31
N GLY A 61 -23.31 6.63 -7.25
CA GLY A 61 -23.00 6.06 -5.94
C GLY A 61 -21.59 5.50 -5.78
N THR A 62 -20.71 5.72 -6.75
CA THR A 62 -19.29 5.30 -6.72
C THR A 62 -18.36 6.37 -7.27
N PHE A 63 -17.07 6.26 -6.96
CA PHE A 63 -15.99 7.03 -7.59
C PHE A 63 -15.59 6.43 -8.93
N HIS A 64 -15.01 7.25 -9.81
CA HIS A 64 -14.62 6.86 -11.17
C HIS A 64 -13.28 7.49 -11.55
N ASN A 65 -12.54 6.82 -12.43
CA ASN A 65 -11.37 7.42 -13.10
C ASN A 65 -11.79 8.58 -14.01
N GLN A 66 -10.81 9.41 -14.41
CA GLN A 66 -11.01 10.46 -15.40
C GLN A 66 -11.61 9.90 -16.71
N ALA A 67 -12.47 10.68 -17.37
CA ALA A 67 -13.17 10.24 -18.57
C ALA A 67 -12.17 9.92 -19.72
N GLY A 68 -12.33 8.75 -20.35
CA GLY A 68 -11.45 8.27 -21.44
C GLY A 68 -10.61 7.04 -21.07
N THR A 69 -10.40 6.80 -19.78
CA THR A 69 -9.72 5.60 -19.29
C THR A 69 -10.61 4.37 -19.43
N ARG A 70 -10.18 3.40 -20.25
CA ARG A 70 -10.77 2.05 -20.23
C ARG A 70 -10.18 1.27 -19.05
N THR A 71 -10.89 1.21 -17.94
CA THR A 71 -10.58 0.23 -16.87
C THR A 71 -10.97 -1.17 -17.36
N MET A 72 -10.12 -1.80 -18.18
CA MET A 72 -10.28 -3.21 -18.51
C MET A 72 -9.68 -4.02 -17.34
N VAL A 73 -10.50 -4.32 -16.35
CA VAL A 73 -10.27 -5.54 -15.57
C VAL A 73 -10.92 -6.64 -16.40
N ALA A 74 -10.11 -7.40 -17.14
CA ALA A 74 -10.64 -8.59 -17.80
C ALA A 74 -11.28 -9.49 -16.73
N GLU A 75 -12.48 -10.02 -16.98
CA GLU A 75 -13.03 -11.10 -16.16
C GLU A 75 -11.93 -12.15 -15.98
N PRO A 76 -11.66 -12.65 -14.74
CA PRO A 76 -10.62 -13.64 -14.50
C PRO A 76 -10.88 -14.90 -15.34
N GLY A 77 -10.33 -14.90 -16.55
CA GLY A 77 -10.61 -15.96 -17.51
C GLY A 77 -9.99 -17.26 -17.04
N ARG A 78 -10.40 -18.38 -17.67
CA ARG A 78 -9.76 -19.70 -17.52
C ARG A 78 -8.22 -19.66 -17.59
N ASN A 79 -7.63 -18.65 -18.22
CA ASN A 79 -6.19 -18.43 -18.31
C ASN A 79 -5.55 -18.06 -16.95
N LEU A 80 -6.17 -17.23 -16.12
CA LEU A 80 -5.61 -16.84 -14.82
C LEU A 80 -5.54 -18.05 -13.86
N LEU A 81 -6.61 -18.85 -13.80
CA LEU A 81 -6.64 -20.07 -13.00
C LEU A 81 -5.62 -21.11 -13.52
N ARG A 82 -5.46 -21.21 -14.84
CA ARG A 82 -4.46 -22.08 -15.46
C ARG A 82 -3.04 -21.62 -15.12
N GLU A 83 -2.74 -20.33 -15.16
CA GLU A 83 -1.42 -19.80 -14.81
C GLU A 83 -1.13 -19.92 -13.31
N LEU A 84 -2.13 -19.79 -12.44
CA LEU A 84 -1.96 -20.07 -11.01
C LEU A 84 -1.57 -21.53 -10.71
N ILE A 85 -2.03 -22.49 -11.53
CA ILE A 85 -1.83 -23.93 -11.30
C ILE A 85 -0.62 -24.47 -12.10
N PHE A 86 -0.43 -24.03 -13.34
CA PHE A 86 0.56 -24.56 -14.28
C PHE A 86 1.66 -23.55 -14.61
N GLY A 87 1.63 -22.36 -14.01
CA GLY A 87 2.64 -21.34 -14.16
C GLY A 87 4.01 -21.80 -13.69
N LYS A 88 5.05 -21.41 -14.41
CA LYS A 88 6.46 -21.70 -14.07
C LYS A 88 7.14 -20.55 -13.33
N GLN A 89 6.37 -19.53 -12.95
CA GLN A 89 6.91 -18.29 -12.40
C GLN A 89 7.50 -18.50 -11.01
N LYS A 90 8.68 -17.93 -10.77
CA LYS A 90 9.33 -17.86 -9.47
C LYS A 90 8.79 -16.66 -8.71
N ARG A 91 7.62 -16.83 -8.11
CA ARG A 91 6.88 -15.74 -7.43
C ARG A 91 7.35 -15.47 -5.98
N ARG A 92 8.50 -16.02 -5.60
CA ARG A 92 9.15 -15.85 -4.30
C ARG A 92 10.66 -15.88 -4.49
N PRO A 93 11.42 -15.16 -3.66
CA PRO A 93 12.87 -15.27 -3.66
C PRO A 93 13.30 -16.67 -3.21
N SER A 94 14.46 -17.11 -3.69
CA SER A 94 15.09 -18.38 -3.33
C SER A 94 15.75 -18.36 -1.95
N THR A 95 16.14 -17.18 -1.46
CA THR A 95 16.68 -16.95 -0.12
C THR A 95 16.02 -15.74 0.55
N ALA A 96 16.38 -15.45 1.80
CA ALA A 96 15.79 -14.32 2.53
C ALA A 96 16.15 -12.98 1.85
N VAL A 97 15.15 -12.10 1.72
CA VAL A 97 15.38 -10.72 1.28
C VAL A 97 16.28 -10.02 2.30
N PRO A 98 17.40 -9.39 1.89
CA PRO A 98 18.27 -8.68 2.82
C PRO A 98 17.54 -7.48 3.40
N LEU A 99 17.47 -7.42 4.74
CA LEU A 99 16.88 -6.30 5.48
C LEU A 99 17.97 -5.46 6.10
N LEU A 100 17.85 -4.15 5.99
CA LEU A 100 18.69 -3.18 6.68
C LEU A 100 17.88 -2.49 7.77
N ARG A 101 18.56 -2.05 8.83
CA ARG A 101 17.96 -1.06 9.74
C ARG A 101 18.29 0.34 9.21
N PRO A 102 17.34 1.29 9.21
CA PRO A 102 17.62 2.65 8.79
C PRO A 102 18.77 3.24 9.61
N SER A 103 19.73 3.88 8.95
CA SER A 103 20.82 4.59 9.63
C SER A 103 20.28 5.79 10.45
N ALA A 104 21.12 6.52 11.17
CA ALA A 104 20.70 7.83 11.67
C ALA A 104 20.61 8.83 10.50
N PRO A 105 19.71 9.83 10.54
CA PRO A 105 19.72 10.94 9.59
C PRO A 105 21.10 11.61 9.60
N GLN A 106 21.62 11.95 8.42
CA GLN A 106 22.97 12.53 8.27
C GLN A 106 22.96 14.07 8.10
N ALA A 107 21.80 14.68 7.84
CA ALA A 107 21.74 16.08 7.46
C ALA A 107 22.12 17.01 8.63
N ALA A 108 23.22 17.75 8.48
CA ALA A 108 23.62 18.80 9.42
C ALA A 108 22.72 20.04 9.30
N ASP A 109 22.14 20.26 8.11
CA ASP A 109 21.12 21.27 7.84
C ASP A 109 19.84 20.59 7.35
N THR A 110 18.79 20.65 8.15
CA THR A 110 17.49 20.09 7.78
C THR A 110 16.82 20.89 6.68
N ALA A 111 17.27 22.11 6.35
CA ALA A 111 16.68 22.98 5.35
C ALA A 111 16.60 22.37 3.93
N ASP A 112 17.59 21.56 3.57
CA ASP A 112 17.72 20.94 2.25
C ASP A 112 17.58 19.41 2.30
N GLU A 113 17.24 18.86 3.47
CA GLU A 113 17.11 17.43 3.70
C GLU A 113 16.04 16.81 2.79
N LEU A 114 16.43 15.75 2.09
CA LEU A 114 15.50 14.86 1.43
C LEU A 114 16.04 13.42 1.43
N ASN A 115 15.44 12.57 2.25
CA ASN A 115 15.76 11.14 2.33
C ASN A 115 14.50 10.28 2.20
N ILE A 116 14.66 9.09 1.62
CA ILE A 116 13.60 8.08 1.53
C ILE A 116 14.07 6.80 2.24
N VAL A 117 13.25 6.28 3.14
CA VAL A 117 13.47 4.95 3.75
C VAL A 117 12.33 4.03 3.28
N TRP A 118 12.65 3.00 2.51
CA TRP A 118 11.65 2.06 2.01
C TRP A 118 11.47 0.89 2.97
N TYR A 119 10.28 0.69 3.53
CA TYR A 119 10.01 -0.43 4.46
C TYR A 119 9.48 -1.70 3.78
N GLY A 120 9.24 -1.64 2.48
CA GLY A 120 8.69 -2.72 1.67
C GLY A 120 7.30 -2.38 1.12
N HIS A 121 6.95 -3.01 0.00
CA HIS A 121 5.73 -2.76 -0.75
C HIS A 121 5.56 -1.26 -1.04
N ALA A 122 4.42 -0.68 -0.69
CA ALA A 122 4.12 0.74 -0.78
C ALA A 122 4.59 1.57 0.44
N SER A 123 5.00 0.91 1.53
CA SER A 123 5.35 1.60 2.77
C SER A 123 6.73 2.25 2.69
N ALA A 124 6.79 3.57 2.78
CA ALA A 124 8.02 4.33 2.81
C ALA A 124 7.91 5.54 3.73
N LEU A 125 9.02 5.95 4.32
CA LEU A 125 9.15 7.19 5.09
C LEU A 125 9.87 8.23 4.22
N ILE A 126 9.23 9.37 4.02
CA ILE A 126 9.85 10.57 3.48
C ILE A 126 10.37 11.39 4.66
N GLU A 127 11.67 11.68 4.66
CA GLU A 127 12.28 12.70 5.51
C GLU A 127 12.55 13.92 4.62
N ILE A 128 11.75 14.97 4.75
CA ILE A 128 11.79 16.16 3.90
C ILE A 128 11.83 17.40 4.77
N GLU A 129 12.90 18.18 4.64
CA GLU A 129 13.08 19.45 5.33
C GLU A 129 12.92 19.37 6.87
N GLY A 130 13.43 18.28 7.48
CA GLY A 130 13.26 18.00 8.91
C GLY A 130 11.88 17.45 9.30
N ARG A 131 10.99 17.19 8.33
CA ARG A 131 9.65 16.61 8.53
C ARG A 131 9.58 15.18 8.07
N ARG A 132 8.66 14.41 8.67
CA ARG A 132 8.52 12.98 8.43
C ARG A 132 7.11 12.59 8.00
N VAL A 133 7.00 12.05 6.79
CA VAL A 133 5.74 11.62 6.19
C VAL A 133 5.78 10.12 5.89
N LEU A 134 4.86 9.36 6.48
CA LEU A 134 4.76 7.92 6.26
C LEU A 134 3.71 7.62 5.19
N LEU A 135 4.10 6.89 4.16
CA LEU A 135 3.24 6.48 3.05
C LEU A 135 2.71 5.07 3.28
N ASP A 136 1.41 4.87 3.02
CA ASP A 136 0.71 3.57 2.91
C ASP A 136 1.25 2.48 3.86
N PRO A 137 1.20 2.70 5.18
CA PRO A 137 1.86 1.83 6.13
C PRO A 137 1.12 0.50 6.31
N VAL A 138 1.81 -0.60 6.02
CA VAL A 138 1.33 -1.97 6.24
C VAL A 138 2.39 -2.80 6.96
N TRP A 139 2.19 -3.01 8.26
CA TRP A 139 3.05 -3.82 9.12
C TRP A 139 2.50 -5.24 9.37
N SER A 140 1.24 -5.48 9.00
CA SER A 140 0.62 -6.79 9.15
C SER A 140 1.29 -7.87 8.30
N GLU A 141 1.25 -9.10 8.79
CA GLU A 141 1.82 -10.26 8.10
C GLU A 141 1.10 -10.60 6.78
N ARG A 142 -0.17 -10.20 6.67
CA ARG A 142 -1.00 -10.44 5.48
C ARG A 142 -1.82 -9.21 5.10
N CYS A 143 -1.93 -8.98 3.79
CA CYS A 143 -2.84 -7.98 3.21
C CYS A 143 -4.21 -8.62 2.99
N SER A 144 -5.02 -8.67 4.05
CA SER A 144 -6.31 -9.37 4.04
C SER A 144 -7.20 -8.92 5.18
N PRO A 145 -8.54 -9.03 5.06
CA PRO A 145 -9.42 -8.85 6.21
C PRO A 145 -9.23 -9.94 7.27
N SER A 146 -8.53 -11.03 6.96
CA SER A 146 -8.27 -12.16 7.85
C SER A 146 -6.76 -12.33 8.10
N GLY A 147 -6.38 -12.58 9.35
CA GLY A 147 -5.00 -12.92 9.70
C GLY A 147 -4.55 -14.32 9.23
N LEU A 148 -5.47 -15.16 8.74
CA LEU A 148 -5.14 -16.53 8.30
C LEU A 148 -5.00 -16.70 6.79
N VAL A 149 -5.77 -15.94 6.01
CA VAL A 149 -5.93 -16.14 4.57
C VAL A 149 -5.49 -14.87 3.84
N GLY A 150 -5.00 -15.01 2.61
CA GLY A 150 -4.60 -13.89 1.75
C GLY A 150 -3.08 -13.75 1.61
N PRO A 151 -2.62 -12.80 0.77
CA PRO A 151 -1.20 -12.59 0.48
C PRO A 151 -0.41 -12.39 1.77
N ARG A 152 0.61 -13.23 1.96
CA ARG A 152 1.55 -13.14 3.08
C ARG A 152 2.81 -12.44 2.60
N ARG A 153 3.38 -11.56 3.43
CA ARG A 153 4.67 -10.95 3.10
C ARG A 153 5.82 -11.94 3.03
N LEU A 154 6.84 -11.54 2.28
CA LEU A 154 8.02 -12.33 1.96
C LEU A 154 9.22 -12.00 2.86
N HIS A 155 9.14 -10.93 3.64
CA HIS A 155 10.13 -10.53 4.64
C HIS A 155 9.44 -9.81 5.79
N GLU A 156 10.08 -9.70 6.96
CA GLU A 156 9.55 -8.93 8.11
C GLU A 156 9.67 -7.39 7.87
N PRO A 157 8.96 -6.49 8.61
CA PRO A 157 9.14 -5.06 8.37
C PRO A 157 10.52 -4.70 8.96
N PRO A 158 11.32 -3.85 8.31
CA PRO A 158 12.69 -3.60 8.76
C PRO A 158 12.82 -3.07 10.20
N VAL A 159 11.76 -2.44 10.70
CA VAL A 159 11.63 -1.94 12.08
C VAL A 159 10.20 -2.17 12.59
N ARG A 160 10.00 -2.24 13.91
CA ARG A 160 8.66 -2.23 14.51
C ARG A 160 8.01 -0.85 14.39
N LEU A 161 6.69 -0.77 14.49
CA LEU A 161 5.96 0.51 14.47
C LEU A 161 6.35 1.45 15.63
N ASP A 162 6.80 0.91 16.76
CA ASP A 162 7.28 1.70 17.90
C ASP A 162 8.74 2.12 17.83
N GLU A 163 9.47 1.62 16.83
CA GLU A 163 10.80 2.10 16.45
C GLU A 163 10.72 3.24 15.41
N LEU A 164 9.53 3.55 14.87
CA LEU A 164 9.37 4.68 13.95
C LEU A 164 9.65 6.01 14.66
N PRO A 165 10.30 6.98 13.98
CA PRO A 165 10.46 8.31 14.52
C PRO A 165 9.09 9.02 14.65
N PRO A 166 9.00 10.14 15.40
CA PRO A 166 7.81 10.97 15.40
C PRO A 166 7.43 11.37 13.97
N LEU A 167 6.17 11.15 13.61
CA LEU A 167 5.62 11.45 12.30
C LEU A 167 4.90 12.81 12.32
N ASP A 168 5.01 13.55 11.22
CA ASP A 168 4.27 14.79 10.99
C ASP A 168 2.98 14.55 10.18
N ALA A 169 2.98 13.54 9.31
CA ALA A 169 1.80 13.14 8.53
C ALA A 169 1.85 11.65 8.16
N ILE A 170 0.67 11.06 7.97
CA ILE A 170 0.50 9.71 7.42
C ILE A 170 -0.38 9.83 6.18
N LEU A 171 0.09 9.36 5.04
CA LEU A 171 -0.62 9.38 3.76
C LEU A 171 -1.12 7.98 3.42
N ILE A 172 -2.36 7.90 2.97
CA ILE A 172 -2.96 6.68 2.42
C ILE A 172 -3.38 6.97 0.98
N SER A 173 -2.94 6.20 -0.01
CA SER A 173 -3.33 6.39 -1.40
C SER A 173 -4.75 5.90 -1.70
N HIS A 174 -5.19 4.77 -1.13
CA HIS A 174 -6.52 4.21 -1.33
C HIS A 174 -6.81 3.09 -0.30
N ASP A 175 -7.97 2.44 -0.41
CA ASP A 175 -8.48 1.54 0.64
C ASP A 175 -8.14 0.05 0.50
N HIS A 176 -7.25 -0.40 -0.40
CA HIS A 176 -6.91 -1.83 -0.47
C HIS A 176 -6.11 -2.30 0.75
N TYR A 177 -6.15 -3.61 1.01
CA TYR A 177 -5.57 -4.20 2.20
C TYR A 177 -4.04 -4.09 2.28
N ASP A 178 -3.38 -3.93 1.14
CA ASP A 178 -1.94 -3.76 1.02
C ASP A 178 -1.48 -2.30 1.03
N HIS A 179 -2.42 -1.35 1.18
CA HIS A 179 -2.16 0.09 1.34
C HIS A 179 -2.79 0.68 2.60
N LEU A 180 -3.86 0.05 3.10
CA LEU A 180 -4.61 0.45 4.28
C LEU A 180 -4.86 -0.76 5.20
N ASP A 181 -4.01 -0.89 6.21
CA ASP A 181 -4.06 -1.97 7.19
C ASP A 181 -4.65 -1.53 8.53
N MET A 182 -5.75 -2.16 8.95
CA MET A 182 -6.47 -1.81 10.19
C MET A 182 -5.58 -1.95 11.44
N ALA A 183 -4.76 -3.02 11.51
CA ALA A 183 -3.91 -3.25 12.67
C ALA A 183 -2.82 -2.18 12.77
N THR A 184 -2.17 -1.87 11.65
CA THR A 184 -1.20 -0.78 11.54
C THR A 184 -1.81 0.57 11.91
N VAL A 185 -2.99 0.91 11.38
CA VAL A 185 -3.69 2.17 11.72
C VAL A 185 -3.93 2.27 13.24
N ARG A 186 -4.48 1.21 13.86
CA ARG A 186 -4.75 1.22 15.31
C ARG A 186 -3.49 1.41 16.14
N GLU A 187 -2.39 0.77 15.75
CA GLU A 187 -1.12 0.92 16.44
C GLU A 187 -0.52 2.31 16.24
N LEU A 188 -0.61 2.88 15.04
CA LEU A 188 -0.20 4.26 14.77
C LEU A 188 -1.03 5.27 15.57
N VAL A 189 -2.34 5.08 15.70
CA VAL A 189 -3.19 5.94 16.55
C VAL A 189 -2.73 5.93 18.00
N ALA A 190 -2.35 4.75 18.52
CA ALA A 190 -1.91 4.60 19.91
C ALA A 190 -0.53 5.22 20.19
N ARG A 191 0.30 5.40 19.16
CA ARG A 191 1.72 5.77 19.31
C ARG A 191 2.08 7.14 18.75
N GLN A 192 1.31 7.64 17.78
CA GLN A 192 1.60 8.85 17.02
C GLN A 192 0.44 9.82 17.12
N SER A 193 0.72 11.12 17.05
CA SER A 193 -0.28 12.19 16.97
C SER A 193 -0.54 12.68 15.54
N ALA A 194 0.27 12.26 14.57
CA ALA A 194 0.15 12.69 13.18
C ALA A 194 -1.26 12.51 12.62
N PRO A 195 -1.76 13.48 11.81
CA PRO A 195 -2.99 13.30 11.05
C PRO A 195 -2.79 12.28 9.92
N PHE A 196 -3.88 11.63 9.56
CA PHE A 196 -4.03 10.81 8.37
C PHE A 196 -4.63 11.66 7.26
N LEU A 197 -3.89 11.85 6.17
CA LEU A 197 -4.36 12.47 4.95
C LEU A 197 -4.73 11.36 3.96
N VAL A 198 -5.98 11.34 3.53
CA VAL A 198 -6.56 10.23 2.77
C VAL A 198 -7.52 10.75 1.68
N PRO A 199 -7.78 10.00 0.60
CA PRO A 199 -8.81 10.35 -0.36
C PRO A 199 -10.21 10.35 0.26
N LEU A 200 -11.15 11.05 -0.38
CA LEU A 200 -12.55 11.05 0.01
C LEU A 200 -13.11 9.63 0.24
N GLY A 201 -13.80 9.44 1.36
CA GLY A 201 -14.45 8.18 1.71
C GLY A 201 -13.60 7.25 2.56
N VAL A 202 -12.28 7.28 2.42
CA VAL A 202 -11.35 6.44 3.22
C VAL A 202 -11.47 6.77 4.71
N GLY A 203 -11.83 8.01 5.07
CA GLY A 203 -12.07 8.43 6.44
C GLY A 203 -13.16 7.62 7.15
N ALA A 204 -14.11 7.02 6.41
CA ALA A 204 -15.12 6.14 7.01
C ALA A 204 -14.50 4.86 7.61
N HIS A 205 -13.42 4.35 7.02
CA HIS A 205 -12.68 3.23 7.57
C HIS A 205 -11.90 3.65 8.82
N LEU A 206 -11.25 4.81 8.77
CA LEU A 206 -10.50 5.37 9.90
C LEU A 206 -11.40 5.65 11.11
N ASP A 207 -12.58 6.25 10.90
CA ASP A 207 -13.59 6.45 11.94
C ASP A 207 -13.98 5.11 12.60
N ARG A 208 -14.24 4.10 11.77
CA ARG A 208 -14.62 2.75 12.24
C ARG A 208 -13.53 2.11 13.08
N TRP A 209 -12.27 2.47 12.86
CA TRP A 209 -11.11 1.92 13.56
C TRP A 209 -10.67 2.77 14.76
N GLY A 210 -11.34 3.90 15.02
CA GLY A 210 -11.12 4.72 16.21
C GLY A 210 -10.06 5.81 16.02
N VAL A 211 -9.77 6.22 14.78
CA VAL A 211 -8.95 7.41 14.54
C VAL A 211 -9.77 8.64 14.98
N PRO A 212 -9.20 9.56 15.80
CA PRO A 212 -9.88 10.81 16.17
C PRO A 212 -10.26 11.65 14.95
N ALA A 213 -11.45 12.24 14.94
CA ALA A 213 -11.98 12.96 13.79
C ALA A 213 -11.10 14.16 13.36
N ASP A 214 -10.47 14.83 14.32
CA ASP A 214 -9.53 15.94 14.08
C ASP A 214 -8.21 15.49 13.44
N ARG A 215 -7.93 14.18 13.42
CA ARG A 215 -6.77 13.57 12.76
C ARG A 215 -7.11 12.97 11.40
N ILE A 216 -8.34 13.10 10.90
CA ILE A 216 -8.74 12.58 9.59
C ILE A 216 -8.94 13.74 8.63
N ILE A 217 -8.01 13.87 7.68
CA ILE A 217 -8.06 14.88 6.64
C ILE A 217 -8.36 14.17 5.32
N GLU A 218 -9.61 14.24 4.89
CA GLU A 218 -10.01 13.70 3.58
C GLU A 218 -9.79 14.76 2.50
N LEU A 219 -9.28 14.36 1.33
CA LEU A 219 -9.03 15.24 0.19
C LEU A 219 -9.62 14.65 -1.09
N ASP A 220 -10.21 15.49 -1.92
CA ASP A 220 -10.48 15.18 -3.33
C ASP A 220 -9.23 15.44 -4.18
N TRP A 221 -9.23 15.00 -5.44
CA TRP A 221 -8.16 15.36 -6.37
C TRP A 221 -8.05 16.88 -6.53
N ALA A 222 -6.80 17.34 -6.64
CA ALA A 222 -6.38 18.74 -6.63
C ALA A 222 -6.60 19.50 -5.31
N GLU A 223 -7.21 18.89 -4.29
CA GLU A 223 -7.26 19.49 -2.95
C GLU A 223 -5.92 19.30 -2.23
N SER A 224 -5.56 20.34 -1.46
CA SER A 224 -4.31 20.37 -0.69
C SER A 224 -4.57 20.66 0.78
N HIS A 225 -3.68 20.16 1.65
CA HIS A 225 -3.67 20.46 3.07
C HIS A 225 -2.25 20.81 3.53
N ARG A 226 -2.15 21.83 4.38
CA ARG A 226 -0.88 22.23 4.98
C ARG A 226 -0.72 21.61 6.37
N VAL A 227 0.36 20.86 6.58
CA VAL A 227 0.69 20.22 7.86
C VAL A 227 2.19 20.29 8.11
N ALA A 228 2.60 20.70 9.31
CA ALA A 228 4.00 20.83 9.71
C ALA A 228 4.90 21.63 8.73
N GLY A 229 4.32 22.60 8.00
CA GLY A 229 5.04 23.41 7.00
C GLY A 229 5.13 22.77 5.61
N LEU A 230 4.64 21.54 5.44
CA LEU A 230 4.50 20.88 4.15
C LEU A 230 3.14 21.20 3.53
N GLU A 231 3.09 21.32 2.21
CA GLU A 231 1.88 21.31 1.42
C GLU A 231 1.71 19.93 0.79
N ILE A 232 0.62 19.25 1.14
CA ILE A 232 0.32 17.91 0.66
C ILE A 232 -0.92 17.97 -0.23
N THR A 233 -0.80 17.53 -1.48
CA THR A 233 -1.87 17.58 -2.48
C THR A 233 -2.24 16.16 -2.89
N ALA A 234 -3.53 15.84 -2.84
CA ALA A 234 -4.06 14.63 -3.45
C ALA A 234 -4.18 14.86 -4.96
N THR A 235 -3.47 14.10 -5.77
CA THR A 235 -3.49 14.21 -7.24
C THR A 235 -4.20 13.02 -7.86
N ALA A 236 -4.57 13.18 -9.14
CA ALA A 236 -5.27 12.13 -9.87
C ALA A 236 -4.49 10.82 -9.91
N ALA A 237 -5.20 9.71 -9.93
CA ALA A 237 -4.65 8.37 -10.10
C ALA A 237 -5.61 7.50 -10.92
N GLN A 238 -5.06 6.50 -11.59
CA GLN A 238 -5.81 5.52 -12.37
C GLN A 238 -5.84 4.18 -11.64
N HIS A 239 -6.82 4.01 -10.77
CA HIS A 239 -6.98 2.80 -9.98
C HIS A 239 -8.47 2.54 -9.67
N PHE A 240 -8.76 1.82 -8.59
CA PHE A 240 -10.09 1.53 -8.07
C PHE A 240 -10.03 1.38 -6.54
N SER A 241 -11.17 1.18 -5.87
CA SER A 241 -11.18 0.86 -4.43
C SER A 241 -12.08 -0.32 -4.09
N GLY A 242 -11.91 -0.91 -2.91
CA GLY A 242 -12.79 -1.94 -2.40
C GLY A 242 -12.19 -2.84 -1.33
N ARG A 243 -12.89 -2.95 -0.21
CA ARG A 243 -12.55 -3.88 0.89
C ARG A 243 -13.48 -5.08 1.01
N GLY A 244 -14.54 -5.14 0.21
CA GLY A 244 -15.55 -6.20 0.27
C GLY A 244 -16.23 -6.43 -1.08
N LEU A 245 -17.53 -6.74 -1.05
CA LEU A 245 -18.29 -7.02 -2.28
C LEU A 245 -18.62 -5.78 -3.11
N ARG A 246 -18.55 -4.58 -2.51
CA ARG A 246 -18.75 -3.31 -3.21
C ARG A 246 -17.38 -2.69 -3.48
N ARG A 247 -17.20 -2.21 -4.71
CA ARG A 247 -16.03 -1.47 -5.16
C ARG A 247 -16.35 0.02 -5.27
N ASP A 248 -15.30 0.82 -5.34
CA ASP A 248 -15.33 2.22 -5.73
C ASP A 248 -16.17 3.10 -4.78
N GLY A 249 -16.30 2.67 -3.53
CA GLY A 249 -17.00 3.41 -2.47
C GLY A 249 -16.14 4.49 -1.82
N THR A 250 -14.84 4.50 -2.10
CA THR A 250 -13.86 5.50 -1.66
C THR A 250 -13.03 5.93 -2.87
N LEU A 251 -12.48 7.14 -2.83
CA LEU A 251 -11.57 7.64 -3.84
C LEU A 251 -10.18 7.00 -3.66
N TRP A 252 -9.36 7.06 -4.70
CA TRP A 252 -7.94 6.68 -4.71
C TRP A 252 -7.13 7.89 -5.22
N SER A 253 -5.90 8.08 -4.77
CA SER A 253 -5.07 9.22 -5.20
C SER A 253 -3.60 8.86 -5.32
N SER A 254 -2.90 9.66 -6.12
CA SER A 254 -1.46 9.86 -5.97
C SER A 254 -1.23 11.06 -5.05
N TRP A 255 0.02 11.29 -4.64
CA TRP A 255 0.36 12.32 -3.66
C TRP A 255 1.54 13.17 -4.11
N VAL A 256 1.37 14.49 -3.99
CA VAL A 256 2.47 15.46 -3.98
C VAL A 256 2.75 15.85 -2.53
N VAL A 257 4.01 15.78 -2.12
CA VAL A 257 4.50 16.30 -0.84
C VAL A 257 5.53 17.39 -1.12
N ALA A 258 5.15 18.64 -0.87
CA ALA A 258 5.99 19.81 -1.14
C ALA A 258 6.44 20.49 0.15
N GLY A 259 7.75 20.61 0.32
CA GLY A 259 8.38 21.52 1.28
C GLY A 259 8.61 22.90 0.67
N ALA A 260 9.44 23.71 1.32
CA ALA A 260 9.84 25.03 0.85
C ALA A 260 10.81 24.97 -0.35
N ARG A 261 11.61 23.91 -0.44
CA ARG A 261 12.68 23.71 -1.43
C ARG A 261 12.59 22.36 -2.13
N ARG A 262 12.05 21.34 -1.46
CA ARG A 262 12.01 19.95 -1.96
C ARG A 262 10.59 19.53 -2.31
N LYS A 263 10.45 18.63 -3.29
CA LYS A 263 9.16 18.04 -3.70
C LYS A 263 9.30 16.56 -3.99
N VAL A 264 8.35 15.80 -3.48
CA VAL A 264 8.22 14.35 -3.68
C VAL A 264 6.90 14.05 -4.37
N PHE A 265 6.93 13.12 -5.32
CA PHE A 265 5.72 12.50 -5.85
C PHE A 265 5.63 11.03 -5.42
N TYR A 266 4.44 10.57 -5.06
CA TYR A 266 4.15 9.16 -4.79
C TYR A 266 2.93 8.71 -5.60
N THR A 267 3.08 7.62 -6.37
CA THR A 267 2.04 7.17 -7.31
C THR A 267 0.80 6.55 -6.67
N GLY A 268 0.86 6.14 -5.40
CA GLY A 268 -0.02 5.07 -4.94
C GLY A 268 0.29 3.80 -5.73
N ASP A 269 -0.74 3.06 -6.12
CA ASP A 269 -0.69 1.91 -7.03
C ASP A 269 -1.31 2.22 -8.41
N SER A 270 -1.36 3.49 -8.79
CA SER A 270 -1.94 3.95 -10.06
C SER A 270 -1.35 3.25 -11.29
N GLY A 271 -2.21 2.92 -12.25
CA GLY A 271 -1.83 2.61 -13.63
C GLY A 271 -1.34 3.86 -14.39
N TYR A 272 -0.87 3.66 -15.62
CA TYR A 272 -0.43 4.75 -16.49
C TYR A 272 -1.63 5.52 -17.06
N PHE A 273 -1.55 6.84 -17.06
CA PHE A 273 -2.55 7.73 -17.64
C PHE A 273 -1.96 9.09 -18.01
N ASP A 274 -2.59 9.77 -18.96
CA ASP A 274 -2.11 11.05 -19.53
C ASP A 274 -2.02 12.19 -18.50
N GLY A 275 -2.62 12.02 -17.31
CA GLY A 275 -2.61 13.04 -16.26
C GLY A 275 -1.26 13.21 -15.57
N TYR A 276 -0.31 12.27 -15.71
CA TYR A 276 1.04 12.45 -15.16
C TYR A 276 1.76 13.66 -15.76
N ALA A 277 1.61 13.92 -17.05
CA ALA A 277 2.21 15.09 -17.70
C ALA A 277 1.60 16.40 -17.18
N ALA A 278 0.29 16.42 -16.91
CA ALA A 278 -0.38 17.56 -16.30
C ALA A 278 0.10 17.80 -14.86
N ILE A 279 0.23 16.73 -14.05
CA ILE A 279 0.77 16.81 -12.69
C ILE A 279 2.21 17.33 -12.71
N GLY A 280 3.06 16.84 -13.62
CA GLY A 280 4.44 17.31 -13.78
C GLY A 280 4.54 18.77 -14.23
N ALA A 281 3.58 19.24 -15.05
CA ALA A 281 3.50 20.63 -15.45
C ALA A 281 3.06 21.56 -14.31
N GLU A 282 2.09 21.11 -13.50
CA GLU A 282 1.51 21.91 -12.41
C GLU A 282 2.40 21.96 -11.16
N HIS A 283 2.91 20.81 -10.73
CA HIS A 283 3.60 20.67 -9.45
C HIS A 283 5.11 20.47 -9.58
N GLY A 284 5.58 19.96 -10.72
CA GLY A 284 6.98 19.61 -10.94
C GLY A 284 7.91 20.82 -11.15
N PRO A 285 9.23 20.58 -11.28
CA PRO A 285 9.86 19.26 -11.22
C PRO A 285 9.87 18.69 -9.80
N PHE A 286 9.96 17.37 -9.69
CA PHE A 286 10.09 16.66 -8.40
C PHE A 286 11.53 16.22 -8.19
N ASP A 287 12.06 16.36 -6.99
CA ASP A 287 13.39 15.85 -6.64
C ASP A 287 13.42 14.32 -6.74
N VAL A 288 12.36 13.67 -6.26
CA VAL A 288 12.21 12.20 -6.26
C VAL A 288 10.76 11.79 -6.51
N THR A 289 10.60 10.70 -7.27
CA THR A 289 9.30 10.07 -7.50
C THR A 289 9.34 8.61 -7.01
N LEU A 290 8.40 8.24 -6.15
CA LEU A 290 8.20 6.88 -5.69
C LEU A 290 7.16 6.21 -6.59
N MET A 291 7.63 5.30 -7.44
CA MET A 291 6.84 4.72 -8.54
C MET A 291 6.49 3.26 -8.26
N GLN A 292 5.20 2.90 -8.35
CA GLN A 292 4.80 1.50 -8.29
C GLN A 292 5.31 0.76 -9.53
N ILE A 293 5.88 -0.43 -9.34
CA ILE A 293 6.42 -1.24 -10.46
C ILE A 293 5.93 -2.69 -10.50
N GLY A 294 5.29 -3.18 -9.43
CA GLY A 294 4.83 -4.56 -9.33
C GLY A 294 3.32 -4.69 -9.43
N ALA A 295 2.83 -5.92 -9.32
CA ALA A 295 1.41 -6.28 -9.38
C ALA A 295 0.73 -6.06 -10.75
N TYR A 296 1.48 -5.77 -11.81
CA TYR A 296 0.95 -5.66 -13.17
C TYR A 296 0.61 -7.01 -13.79
N ASP A 297 -0.33 -7.00 -14.73
CA ASP A 297 -0.62 -8.10 -15.65
C ASP A 297 -1.33 -7.56 -16.90
N ARG A 298 -1.21 -8.26 -18.02
CA ARG A 298 -1.93 -7.94 -19.25
C ARG A 298 -3.45 -8.06 -19.09
N ALA A 299 -3.93 -8.78 -18.09
CA ALA A 299 -5.36 -8.89 -17.76
C ALA A 299 -5.94 -7.63 -17.09
N TRP A 300 -5.11 -6.75 -16.53
CA TRP A 300 -5.54 -5.49 -15.90
C TRP A 300 -4.57 -4.33 -16.17
N PRO A 301 -4.27 -4.03 -17.44
CA PRO A 301 -3.16 -3.16 -17.81
C PRO A 301 -3.38 -1.69 -17.42
N SER A 302 -4.62 -1.29 -17.13
CA SER A 302 -4.93 0.11 -16.81
C SER A 302 -4.89 0.46 -15.33
N ILE A 303 -4.72 -0.50 -14.42
CA ILE A 303 -4.74 -0.22 -12.97
C ILE A 303 -3.39 -0.41 -12.28
N HIS A 304 -2.43 -1.08 -12.90
CA HIS A 304 -1.06 -1.19 -12.39
C HIS A 304 -0.11 -0.97 -13.57
N MET A 305 0.87 -0.07 -13.40
CA MET A 305 1.87 0.20 -14.43
C MET A 305 2.77 -1.01 -14.66
N PHE A 306 3.06 -1.29 -15.92
CA PHE A 306 4.27 -2.03 -16.28
C PHE A 306 5.51 -1.21 -15.87
N PRO A 307 6.67 -1.86 -15.62
CA PRO A 307 7.87 -1.16 -15.19
C PRO A 307 8.35 -0.08 -16.16
N GLU A 308 8.11 -0.25 -17.46
CA GLU A 308 8.43 0.74 -18.50
C GLU A 308 7.50 1.95 -18.42
N GLU A 309 6.21 1.73 -18.17
CA GLU A 309 5.25 2.81 -17.96
C GLU A 309 5.55 3.61 -16.68
N ALA A 310 6.16 2.99 -15.66
CA ALA A 310 6.66 3.71 -14.50
C ALA A 310 7.82 4.68 -14.86
N VAL A 311 8.62 4.34 -15.87
CA VAL A 311 9.65 5.24 -16.42
C VAL A 311 9.00 6.36 -17.24
N ASP A 312 8.00 6.05 -18.07
CA ASP A 312 7.22 7.07 -18.79
C ASP A 312 6.57 8.07 -17.82
N ALA A 313 5.91 7.57 -16.78
CA ALA A 313 5.25 8.42 -15.78
C ALA A 313 6.26 9.28 -15.02
N HIS A 314 7.43 8.73 -14.65
CA HIS A 314 8.51 9.50 -14.01
C HIS A 314 8.99 10.67 -14.89
N LEU A 315 9.14 10.44 -16.19
CA LEU A 315 9.55 11.47 -17.14
C LEU A 315 8.47 12.53 -17.34
N ASP A 316 7.21 12.13 -17.47
CA ASP A 316 6.06 13.03 -17.56
C ASP A 316 5.90 13.92 -16.31
N LEU A 317 6.18 13.34 -15.14
CA LEU A 317 6.22 14.06 -13.87
C LEU A 317 7.42 15.01 -13.75
N ARG A 318 8.40 14.93 -14.66
CA ARG A 318 9.68 15.65 -14.58
C ARG A 318 10.43 15.35 -13.28
N GLY A 319 10.50 14.06 -12.92
CA GLY A 319 11.21 13.58 -11.75
C GLY A 319 12.74 13.61 -11.89
N GLY A 320 13.46 13.85 -10.79
CA GLY A 320 14.92 13.83 -10.72
C GLY A 320 15.49 12.44 -10.42
N LEU A 321 15.00 11.79 -9.37
CA LEU A 321 15.37 10.42 -8.97
C LEU A 321 14.13 9.51 -8.96
N LEU A 322 14.21 8.33 -9.59
CA LEU A 322 13.18 7.30 -9.51
C LEU A 322 13.53 6.31 -8.38
N ILE A 323 12.58 6.05 -7.48
CA ILE A 323 12.67 4.97 -6.48
C ILE A 323 11.47 4.02 -6.66
N PRO A 324 11.68 2.72 -6.89
CA PRO A 324 10.59 1.78 -7.07
C PRO A 324 9.96 1.35 -5.75
N VAL A 325 8.63 1.28 -5.74
CA VAL A 325 7.80 0.74 -4.66
C VAL A 325 6.82 -0.31 -5.22
N HIS A 326 5.97 -0.89 -4.37
CA HIS A 326 4.95 -1.88 -4.75
C HIS A 326 5.52 -3.21 -5.30
N TRP A 327 6.72 -3.61 -4.84
CA TRP A 327 7.38 -4.86 -5.23
C TRP A 327 8.11 -5.49 -4.04
N ALA A 328 8.74 -6.66 -4.26
CA ALA A 328 9.53 -7.47 -3.32
C ALA A 328 8.82 -8.04 -2.08
N THR A 329 7.74 -7.43 -1.60
CA THR A 329 7.19 -7.70 -0.27
C THR A 329 6.00 -8.64 -0.28
N PHE A 330 5.04 -8.46 -1.19
CA PHE A 330 3.88 -9.35 -1.34
C PHE A 330 3.83 -9.96 -2.74
N ASN A 331 3.26 -11.15 -2.84
CA ASN A 331 3.00 -11.79 -4.12
C ASN A 331 1.55 -11.51 -4.54
N LEU A 332 1.36 -10.45 -5.35
CA LEU A 332 0.04 -9.94 -5.76
C LEU A 332 -0.28 -10.15 -7.25
N ALA A 333 0.70 -10.51 -8.08
CA ALA A 333 0.50 -10.83 -9.49
C ALA A 333 1.32 -12.05 -9.94
N LEU A 334 1.17 -12.42 -11.21
CA LEU A 334 1.68 -13.68 -11.74
C LEU A 334 3.12 -13.60 -12.28
N HIS A 335 3.71 -12.41 -12.39
CA HIS A 335 5.09 -12.22 -12.83
C HIS A 335 6.10 -12.83 -11.83
N ASP A 336 7.33 -13.09 -12.30
CA ASP A 336 8.43 -13.50 -11.41
C ASP A 336 8.71 -12.41 -10.37
N TRP A 337 9.18 -12.81 -9.18
CA TRP A 337 9.39 -11.90 -8.05
C TRP A 337 10.36 -10.76 -8.37
N SER A 338 11.42 -11.03 -9.14
CA SER A 338 12.43 -10.04 -9.54
C SER A 338 12.18 -9.39 -10.91
N GLU A 339 11.18 -9.85 -11.67
CA GLU A 339 10.90 -9.33 -13.01
C GLU A 339 10.61 -7.81 -13.02
N PRO A 340 9.78 -7.26 -12.11
CA PRO A 340 9.47 -5.83 -12.09
C PRO A 340 10.73 -4.95 -12.08
N VAL A 341 11.63 -5.23 -11.16
CA VAL A 341 12.83 -4.40 -10.93
C VAL A 341 13.90 -4.65 -12.00
N ASN A 342 13.98 -5.85 -12.56
CA ASN A 342 14.87 -6.14 -13.69
C ASN A 342 14.46 -5.32 -14.93
N ARG A 343 13.15 -5.27 -15.22
CA ARG A 343 12.61 -4.51 -16.34
C ARG A 343 12.75 -3.01 -16.13
N LEU A 344 12.42 -2.51 -14.93
CA LEU A 344 12.65 -1.12 -14.57
C LEU A 344 14.12 -0.72 -14.76
N TRP A 345 15.05 -1.54 -14.25
CA TRP A 345 16.48 -1.21 -14.32
C TRP A 345 16.97 -1.17 -15.77
N ALA A 346 16.52 -2.11 -16.61
CA ALA A 346 16.83 -2.11 -18.03
C ALA A 346 16.30 -0.85 -18.74
N GLU A 347 15.04 -0.49 -18.51
CA GLU A 347 14.40 0.67 -19.14
C GLU A 347 15.01 1.99 -18.66
N ALA A 348 15.21 2.15 -17.34
CA ALA A 348 15.83 3.34 -16.77
C ALA A 348 17.24 3.55 -17.33
N LYS A 349 18.03 2.47 -17.49
CA LYS A 349 19.35 2.53 -18.12
C LYS A 349 19.27 2.91 -19.61
N ALA A 350 18.29 2.39 -20.34
CA ALA A 350 18.12 2.71 -21.76
C ALA A 350 17.76 4.18 -22.00
N ARG A 351 17.13 4.83 -21.02
CA ARG A 351 16.64 6.22 -21.10
C ARG A 351 17.41 7.22 -20.24
N ASP A 352 18.54 6.80 -19.67
CA ASP A 352 19.41 7.62 -18.82
C ASP A 352 18.66 8.24 -17.60
N VAL A 353 17.73 7.47 -17.03
CA VAL A 353 16.98 7.85 -15.82
C VAL A 353 17.78 7.50 -14.57
N ARG A 354 17.95 8.49 -13.68
CA ARG A 354 18.59 8.27 -12.37
C ARG A 354 17.69 7.39 -11.52
N LEU A 355 18.24 6.27 -11.06
CA LEU A 355 17.50 5.22 -10.34
C LEU A 355 18.23 4.87 -9.05
N ALA A 356 17.47 4.73 -7.96
CA ALA A 356 17.92 4.07 -6.74
C ALA A 356 17.00 2.90 -6.41
N VAL A 357 17.57 1.73 -6.10
CA VAL A 357 16.80 0.51 -5.77
C VAL A 357 17.17 0.05 -4.36
N PRO A 358 16.58 0.65 -3.32
CA PRO A 358 16.94 0.35 -1.94
C PRO A 358 16.56 -1.10 -1.57
N ARG A 359 17.31 -1.69 -0.65
CA ARG A 359 16.82 -2.83 0.15
C ARG A 359 15.76 -2.35 1.13
N PRO A 360 14.86 -3.21 1.61
CA PRO A 360 13.95 -2.84 2.70
C PRO A 360 14.74 -2.38 3.95
N GLY A 361 14.46 -1.15 4.38
CA GLY A 361 15.07 -0.44 5.49
C GLY A 361 16.32 0.38 5.14
N GLU A 362 16.74 0.35 3.87
CA GLU A 362 17.83 1.20 3.38
C GLU A 362 17.36 2.65 3.25
N ARG A 363 18.18 3.59 3.75
CA ARG A 363 17.99 5.02 3.53
C ARG A 363 18.64 5.42 2.21
N VAL A 364 17.87 6.08 1.36
CA VAL A 364 18.34 6.78 0.16
C VAL A 364 18.43 8.26 0.46
N VAL A 365 19.63 8.84 0.41
CA VAL A 365 19.85 10.29 0.38
C VAL A 365 19.65 10.74 -1.06
N VAL A 366 18.66 11.60 -1.36
CA VAL A 366 18.27 11.86 -2.76
C VAL A 366 19.37 12.59 -3.55
N ASP A 367 20.15 13.44 -2.90
CA ASP A 367 21.25 14.14 -3.55
C ASP A 367 22.44 13.21 -3.84
N ASP A 368 22.67 12.18 -3.01
CA ASP A 368 23.73 11.17 -3.14
C ASP A 368 23.17 9.74 -2.98
N PRO A 369 22.38 9.26 -3.95
CA PRO A 369 21.71 7.98 -3.88
C PRO A 369 22.73 6.85 -4.07
N PRO A 370 22.52 5.69 -3.41
CA PRO A 370 23.38 4.53 -3.61
C PRO A 370 23.29 4.04 -5.05
N ALA A 371 24.42 3.54 -5.57
CA ALA A 371 24.44 2.90 -6.87
C ALA A 371 23.58 1.63 -6.87
N VAL A 372 22.91 1.37 -8.00
CA VAL A 372 22.14 0.13 -8.18
C VAL A 372 23.09 -1.06 -8.25
N ASP A 373 23.02 -1.95 -7.28
CA ASP A 373 23.96 -3.08 -7.09
C ASP A 373 23.37 -4.46 -7.42
N GLY A 374 22.09 -4.52 -7.83
CA GLY A 374 21.44 -5.76 -8.22
C GLY A 374 21.16 -6.73 -7.07
N TRP A 375 21.08 -6.27 -5.81
CA TRP A 375 20.92 -7.14 -4.63
C TRP A 375 19.79 -8.18 -4.76
N TRP A 376 18.71 -7.85 -5.45
CA TRP A 376 17.56 -8.75 -5.65
C TRP A 376 17.91 -9.94 -6.55
N GLN A 377 18.85 -9.77 -7.49
CA GLN A 377 19.27 -10.84 -8.41
C GLN A 377 19.97 -11.98 -7.65
N ALA A 378 20.67 -11.66 -6.56
CA ALA A 378 21.35 -12.64 -5.72
C ALA A 378 20.38 -13.53 -4.92
N VAL A 379 19.13 -13.09 -4.73
CA VAL A 379 18.12 -13.81 -3.93
C VAL A 379 16.90 -14.26 -4.74
N ALA A 380 16.86 -13.99 -6.05
CA ALA A 380 15.75 -14.31 -6.94
C ALA A 380 15.55 -15.82 -7.19
#